data_AF-A0A934PYT0-F1
#
_entry.id   AF-A0A934PYT0-F1
#
_cell.length_a   1.000
_cell.length_b   1.000
_cell.length_c   1.000
_cell.angle_alpha   90.00
_cell.angle_beta   90.00
_cell.angle_gamma   90.00
#
_symmetry.space_group_name_H-M   'P 1'
#
loop_
_entity.id
_entity.type
_entity.pdbx_description
1 polymer ?
#
loop_
_entity_poly.entity_id
_entity_poly.type
_entity_poly.pdbx_seq_one_letter_code
_entity_poly.pdbx_strand_id
1 'polypeptide(L)'
;MLLCAIAWASLLAIPLSMGELGLGWDALNHHIYLGWTAEHPRFDQDFVGAGYQSFQAPYLYWPLYRMAVGGWAGVPAAAVLATLHVAVLWPLWMLVRTCVPGASVHDAAMRACAMALGLLSVVVLSAFGSTMNDVLAAAPLLAALALGLQPAAQPGAMTQRTACRYVLASGACAGIAVALKLSQGPLAVLLPALWWFAAHKLLARAQAVLVGGAAAVAAFALAYGPWGWQLWRHFGNPIFPFHHHWFAPLRAALGWAG
;
A
#
# COMPACT_ATOMS: atom_id res chain seq x y z
N MET A 1 9.34 -16.42 -11.30
CA MET A 1 10.24 -15.32 -11.73
C MET A 1 10.02 -14.97 -13.19
N LEU A 2 10.09 -15.91 -14.13
CA LEU A 2 9.81 -15.64 -15.55
C LEU A 2 8.45 -14.99 -15.80
N LEU A 3 7.38 -15.50 -15.19
CA LEU A 3 6.02 -14.95 -15.35
C LEU A 3 5.90 -13.49 -14.85
N CYS A 4 6.55 -13.16 -13.73
CA CYS A 4 6.60 -11.79 -13.22
C CYS A 4 7.39 -10.87 -14.16
N ALA A 5 8.47 -11.36 -14.77
CA ALA A 5 9.25 -10.58 -15.73
C ALA A 5 8.45 -10.33 -17.02
N ILE A 6 7.72 -11.33 -17.52
CA ILE A 6 6.81 -11.18 -18.66
C ILE A 6 5.72 -10.16 -18.33
N ALA A 7 5.05 -10.32 -17.17
CA ALA A 7 4.01 -9.38 -16.74
C ALA A 7 4.53 -7.95 -16.60
N TRP A 8 5.74 -7.76 -16.04
CA TRP A 8 6.38 -6.45 -15.99
C TRP A 8 6.60 -5.86 -17.40
N ALA A 9 7.20 -6.63 -18.31
CA ALA A 9 7.44 -6.16 -19.68
C ALA A 9 6.12 -5.80 -20.40
N SER A 10 5.07 -6.62 -20.22
CA SER A 10 3.75 -6.36 -20.78
C SER A 10 3.10 -5.09 -20.21
N LEU A 11 3.20 -4.86 -18.89
CA LEU A 11 2.64 -3.68 -18.25
C LEU A 11 3.43 -2.40 -18.59
N LEU A 12 4.75 -2.52 -18.73
CA LEU A 12 5.61 -1.42 -19.17
C LEU A 12 5.35 -1.02 -20.63
N ALA A 13 4.87 -1.93 -21.46
CA ALA A 13 4.51 -1.63 -22.84
C ALA A 13 3.34 -0.64 -22.94
N ILE A 14 2.47 -0.54 -21.92
CA ILE A 14 1.32 0.38 -21.90
C ILE A 14 1.79 1.84 -22.06
N PRO A 15 2.55 2.43 -21.12
CA PRO A 15 2.98 3.82 -21.25
C PRO A 15 3.91 4.04 -22.45
N LEU A 16 4.71 3.02 -22.85
CA LEU A 16 5.55 3.12 -24.04
C LEU A 16 4.72 3.22 -25.33
N SER A 17 3.60 2.50 -25.42
CA SER A 17 2.70 2.56 -26.59
C SER A 17 1.86 3.83 -26.64
N MET A 18 1.55 4.42 -25.48
CA MET A 18 0.84 5.70 -25.40
C MET A 18 1.73 6.86 -25.87
N GLY A 19 3.04 6.77 -25.65
CA GLY A 19 3.99 7.83 -26.00
C GLY A 19 3.91 9.05 -25.08
N GLU A 20 3.14 8.97 -23.99
CA GLU A 20 2.92 10.05 -23.03
C GLU A 20 2.55 9.52 -21.64
N LEU A 21 2.57 10.40 -20.63
CA LEU A 21 2.06 10.13 -19.29
C LEU A 21 0.63 10.66 -19.16
N GLY A 22 -0.34 9.79 -18.90
CA GLY A 22 -1.74 10.20 -18.73
C GLY A 22 -1.96 11.02 -17.46
N LEU A 23 -2.37 12.28 -17.63
CA LEU A 23 -2.76 13.18 -16.55
C LEU A 23 -4.28 13.09 -16.33
N GLY A 24 -4.68 12.35 -15.30
CA GLY A 24 -6.08 12.27 -14.88
C GLY A 24 -6.52 13.47 -14.05
N TRP A 25 -7.80 13.47 -13.63
CA TRP A 25 -8.34 14.48 -12.72
C TRP A 25 -7.51 14.61 -11.45
N ASP A 26 -7.11 13.48 -10.84
CA ASP A 26 -6.29 13.48 -9.63
C ASP A 26 -4.92 14.15 -9.82
N ALA A 27 -4.33 13.98 -11.01
CA ALA A 27 -3.04 14.59 -11.35
C ALA A 27 -3.11 16.11 -11.32
N LEU A 28 -4.17 16.64 -11.93
CA LEU A 28 -4.42 18.07 -12.08
C LEU A 28 -4.85 18.73 -10.76
N ASN A 29 -5.48 17.98 -9.86
CA ASN A 29 -6.03 18.53 -8.63
C ASN A 29 -5.12 18.35 -7.42
N HIS A 30 -4.37 17.25 -7.32
CA HIS A 30 -3.69 16.95 -6.07
C HIS A 30 -2.36 16.19 -6.20
N HIS A 31 -2.10 15.35 -7.21
CA HIS A 31 -0.87 14.54 -7.19
C HIS A 31 0.43 15.35 -7.15
N ILE A 32 0.55 16.40 -7.96
CA ILE A 32 1.74 17.27 -7.94
C ILE A 32 1.82 18.05 -6.63
N TYR A 33 0.69 18.58 -6.17
CA TYR A 33 0.61 19.35 -4.93
C TYR A 33 1.03 18.51 -3.72
N LEU A 34 0.48 17.30 -3.55
CA LEU A 34 0.85 16.42 -2.45
C LEU A 34 2.33 16.07 -2.52
N GLY A 35 2.86 15.75 -3.70
CA GLY A 35 4.28 15.46 -3.85
C GLY A 35 5.19 16.63 -3.43
N TRP A 36 4.76 17.87 -3.67
CA TRP A 36 5.44 19.07 -3.17
C TRP A 36 5.38 19.19 -1.65
N THR A 37 4.20 18.93 -1.05
CA THR A 37 4.03 18.98 0.41
C THR A 37 4.83 17.93 1.19
N ALA A 38 5.29 16.87 0.52
CA ALA A 38 6.21 15.90 1.13
C ALA A 38 7.55 16.53 1.54
N GLU A 39 8.02 17.56 0.81
CA GLU A 39 9.27 18.27 1.11
C GLU A 39 9.03 19.57 1.86
N HIS A 40 7.97 20.28 1.49
CA HIS A 40 7.65 21.60 2.02
C HIS A 40 6.21 21.58 2.52
N PRO A 41 5.96 21.27 3.80
CA PRO A 41 4.64 21.41 4.41
C PRO A 41 4.19 22.88 4.32
N ARG A 42 2.96 23.12 3.88
CA ARG A 42 2.44 24.46 3.53
C ARG A 42 1.08 24.76 4.15
N PHE A 43 0.75 24.12 5.27
CA PHE A 43 -0.55 24.27 5.94
C PHE A 43 -0.85 25.70 6.42
N ASP A 44 0.19 26.51 6.62
CA ASP A 44 0.17 27.91 7.02
C ASP A 44 0.14 28.89 5.84
N GLN A 45 0.42 28.42 4.63
CA GLN A 45 0.51 29.24 3.41
C GLN A 45 -0.67 29.02 2.48
N ASP A 46 -1.01 27.76 2.22
CA ASP A 46 -2.00 27.39 1.23
C ASP A 46 -3.29 26.95 1.95
N PHE A 47 -4.34 27.75 1.84
CA PHE A 47 -5.64 27.37 2.39
C PHE A 47 -6.29 26.28 1.53
N VAL A 48 -6.18 25.02 1.98
CA VAL A 48 -6.84 23.86 1.35
C VAL A 48 -6.47 23.73 -0.14
N GLY A 49 -5.18 23.89 -0.46
CA GLY A 49 -4.66 24.04 -1.83
C GLY A 49 -5.00 22.91 -2.82
N ALA A 50 -5.24 21.69 -2.32
CA ALA A 50 -5.71 20.55 -3.09
C ALA A 50 -6.99 19.94 -2.48
N GLY A 51 -7.91 20.76 -1.97
CA GLY A 51 -9.12 20.25 -1.32
C GLY A 51 -8.79 19.44 -0.06
N TYR A 52 -9.66 18.48 0.28
CA TYR A 52 -9.43 17.55 1.39
C TYR A 52 -8.21 16.65 1.16
N GLN A 53 -7.75 16.51 -0.08
CA GLN A 53 -6.59 15.71 -0.43
C GLN A 53 -5.29 16.29 0.14
N SER A 54 -5.25 17.60 0.42
CA SER A 54 -4.09 18.31 1.01
C SER A 54 -3.58 17.67 2.31
N PHE A 55 -4.41 16.90 3.00
CA PHE A 55 -4.08 16.28 4.30
C PHE A 55 -3.71 14.80 4.20
N GLN A 56 -3.74 14.20 3.00
CA GLN A 56 -3.32 12.81 2.82
C GLN A 56 -1.79 12.68 2.90
N ALA A 57 -1.30 11.50 3.29
CA ALA A 57 0.13 11.23 3.34
C ALA A 57 0.78 11.47 1.96
N PRO A 58 1.78 12.36 1.85
CA PRO A 58 2.23 12.87 0.56
C PRO A 58 3.28 11.99 -0.12
N TYR A 59 3.84 11.01 0.59
CA TYR A 59 5.07 10.32 0.20
C TYR A 59 4.95 9.48 -1.08
N LEU A 60 3.77 8.93 -1.38
CA LEU A 60 3.54 8.22 -2.66
C LEU A 60 3.54 9.15 -3.87
N TYR A 61 3.28 10.43 -3.67
CA TYR A 61 3.16 11.42 -4.73
C TYR A 61 4.51 12.09 -5.04
N TRP A 62 5.47 11.97 -4.13
CA TRP A 62 6.79 12.59 -4.23
C TRP A 62 7.57 12.21 -5.50
N PRO A 63 7.64 10.93 -5.93
CA PRO A 63 8.38 10.57 -7.15
C PRO A 63 7.87 11.29 -8.40
N LEU A 64 6.55 11.37 -8.56
CA LEU A 64 5.93 12.09 -9.68
C LEU A 64 6.27 13.58 -9.63
N TYR A 65 6.10 14.22 -8.47
CA TYR A 65 6.42 15.63 -8.29
C TYR A 65 7.87 15.93 -8.68
N ARG A 66 8.82 15.11 -8.22
CA ARG A 66 10.25 15.29 -8.52
C ARG A 66 10.59 15.15 -10.00
N MET A 67 9.96 14.20 -10.69
CA MET A 67 10.13 14.06 -12.13
C MET A 67 9.53 15.26 -12.87
N ALA A 68 8.36 15.74 -12.45
CA ALA A 68 7.69 16.89 -13.06
C ALA A 68 8.51 18.18 -12.92
N VAL A 69 8.95 18.55 -11.71
CA VAL A 69 9.77 19.76 -11.50
C VAL A 69 11.18 19.61 -12.05
N GLY A 70 11.67 18.38 -12.19
CA GLY A 70 12.93 18.06 -12.84
C GLY A 70 12.88 18.12 -14.38
N GLY A 71 11.71 18.42 -14.98
CA GLY A 71 11.55 18.54 -16.43
C GLY A 71 11.63 17.21 -17.18
N TRP A 72 11.31 16.09 -16.53
CA TRP A 72 11.31 14.79 -17.19
C TRP A 72 10.28 14.75 -18.33
N ALA A 73 10.66 14.13 -19.45
CA ALA A 73 9.70 13.81 -20.50
C ALA A 73 8.65 12.80 -20.00
N GLY A 74 7.46 12.83 -20.60
CA GLY A 74 6.33 12.01 -20.19
C GLY A 74 6.62 10.50 -20.22
N VAL A 75 7.25 10.00 -21.28
CA VAL A 75 7.52 8.55 -21.43
C VAL A 75 8.47 8.00 -20.35
N PRO A 76 9.65 8.60 -20.08
CA PRO A 76 10.49 8.18 -18.97
C PRO A 76 9.78 8.24 -17.61
N ALA A 77 9.01 9.29 -17.34
CA ALA A 77 8.27 9.41 -16.08
C ALA A 77 7.21 8.31 -15.93
N ALA A 78 6.46 8.04 -17.00
CA ALA A 78 5.48 6.96 -17.04
C ALA A 78 6.12 5.58 -16.86
N ALA A 79 7.27 5.33 -17.49
CA ALA A 79 8.02 4.08 -17.33
C ALA A 79 8.48 3.85 -15.89
N VAL A 80 8.93 4.89 -15.20
CA VAL A 80 9.29 4.83 -13.77
C VAL A 80 8.07 4.50 -12.91
N LEU A 81 6.96 5.24 -13.07
CA LEU A 81 5.73 4.99 -12.30
C LEU A 81 5.17 3.59 -12.54
N ALA A 82 5.09 3.16 -13.80
CA ALA A 82 4.71 1.79 -14.17
C ALA A 82 5.60 0.74 -13.49
N THR A 83 6.91 0.99 -13.43
CA THR A 83 7.84 0.09 -12.75
C THR A 83 7.63 0.04 -11.24
N LEU A 84 7.24 1.15 -10.60
CA LEU A 84 6.89 1.13 -9.18
C LEU A 84 5.67 0.24 -8.91
N HIS A 85 4.64 0.30 -9.76
CA HIS A 85 3.44 -0.55 -9.62
C HIS A 85 3.73 -2.05 -9.66
N VAL A 86 4.83 -2.48 -10.27
CA VAL A 86 5.27 -3.88 -10.35
C VAL A 86 5.52 -4.50 -8.97
N ALA A 87 5.68 -3.67 -7.92
CA ALA A 87 5.69 -4.14 -6.53
C ALA A 87 4.50 -5.05 -6.19
N VAL A 88 3.36 -4.91 -6.88
CA VAL A 88 2.18 -5.77 -6.73
C VAL A 88 2.37 -7.20 -7.26
N LEU A 89 3.33 -7.44 -8.17
CA LEU A 89 3.51 -8.75 -8.82
C LEU A 89 4.03 -9.82 -7.85
N TRP A 90 4.94 -9.46 -6.95
CA TRP A 90 5.48 -10.40 -5.95
C TRP A 90 4.39 -10.96 -5.02
N PRO A 91 3.58 -10.13 -4.33
CA PRO A 91 2.55 -10.64 -3.45
C PRO A 91 1.41 -11.32 -4.21
N LEU A 92 1.07 -10.85 -5.42
CA LEU A 92 0.10 -11.52 -6.29
C LEU A 92 0.56 -12.94 -6.65
N TRP A 93 1.84 -13.09 -7.04
CA TRP A 93 2.40 -14.40 -7.35
C TRP A 93 2.36 -15.34 -6.14
N MET A 94 2.67 -14.84 -4.93
CA MET A 94 2.58 -15.63 -3.71
C MET A 94 1.16 -16.14 -3.45
N LEU A 95 0.15 -15.26 -3.58
CA LEU A 95 -1.26 -15.63 -3.43
C LEU A 95 -1.67 -16.68 -4.45
N VAL A 96 -1.33 -16.46 -5.72
CA VAL A 96 -1.66 -17.39 -6.80
C VAL A 96 -1.07 -18.78 -6.56
N ARG A 97 0.18 -18.88 -6.07
CA ARG A 97 0.76 -20.18 -5.70
C ARG A 97 0.08 -20.82 -4.48
N THR A 98 -0.40 -20.01 -3.54
CA THR A 98 -1.16 -20.51 -2.40
C THR A 98 -2.51 -21.07 -2.83
N CYS A 99 -3.19 -20.43 -3.78
CA CYS A 99 -4.48 -20.90 -4.30
C CYS A 99 -4.36 -22.07 -5.28
N VAL A 100 -3.24 -22.19 -6.00
CA VAL A 100 -2.98 -23.26 -6.97
C VAL A 100 -1.64 -23.93 -6.63
N PRO A 101 -1.62 -24.90 -5.70
CA PRO A 101 -0.38 -25.47 -5.15
C PRO A 101 0.26 -26.56 -6.03
N GLY A 102 -0.46 -27.12 -7.01
CA GLY A 102 0.01 -28.27 -7.80
C GLY A 102 1.19 -27.97 -8.74
N ALA A 103 1.92 -29.00 -9.16
CA ALA A 103 3.13 -28.85 -9.98
C ALA A 103 2.92 -29.17 -11.48
N SER A 104 1.70 -29.49 -11.90
CA SER A 104 1.44 -29.89 -13.29
C SER A 104 1.51 -28.70 -14.27
N VAL A 105 1.58 -29.00 -15.56
CA VAL A 105 1.47 -27.98 -16.63
C VAL A 105 0.12 -27.26 -16.55
N HIS A 106 -0.95 -27.99 -16.23
CA HIS A 106 -2.27 -27.40 -16.00
C HIS A 106 -2.23 -26.39 -14.85
N ASP A 107 -1.60 -26.73 -13.72
CA ASP A 107 -1.46 -25.80 -12.58
C ASP A 107 -0.64 -24.57 -12.95
N ALA A 108 0.43 -24.75 -13.74
CA ALA A 108 1.22 -23.64 -14.25
C ALA A 108 0.38 -22.69 -15.14
N ALA A 109 -0.46 -23.25 -16.02
CA ALA A 109 -1.38 -22.49 -16.85
C ALA A 109 -2.43 -21.76 -15.99
N MET A 110 -3.04 -22.43 -15.00
CA MET A 110 -4.01 -21.82 -14.09
C MET A 110 -3.41 -20.66 -13.29
N ARG A 111 -2.16 -20.79 -12.85
CA ARG A 111 -1.44 -19.68 -12.19
C ARG A 111 -1.19 -18.50 -13.14
N ALA A 112 -0.83 -18.77 -14.40
CA ALA A 112 -0.66 -17.73 -15.40
C ALA A 112 -1.99 -16.99 -15.67
N CYS A 113 -3.09 -17.73 -15.84
CA CYS A 113 -4.43 -17.18 -15.99
C CYS A 113 -4.85 -16.35 -14.76
N ALA A 114 -4.63 -16.85 -13.55
CA ALA A 114 -4.96 -16.14 -12.32
C ALA A 114 -4.17 -14.83 -12.17
N MET A 115 -2.87 -14.85 -12.50
CA MET A 115 -2.06 -13.62 -12.54
C MET A 115 -2.59 -12.64 -13.58
N ALA A 116 -2.90 -13.10 -14.80
CA ALA A 116 -3.45 -12.26 -15.84
C ALA A 116 -4.78 -11.62 -15.39
N LEU A 117 -5.71 -12.41 -14.87
CA LEU A 117 -7.00 -11.91 -14.38
C LEU A 117 -6.85 -10.89 -13.24
N GLY A 118 -5.88 -11.08 -12.34
CA GLY A 118 -5.58 -10.13 -11.28
C GLY A 118 -5.06 -8.78 -11.78
N LEU A 119 -4.45 -8.75 -12.98
CA LEU A 119 -3.84 -7.54 -13.57
C LEU A 119 -4.70 -6.89 -14.65
N LEU A 120 -5.60 -7.64 -15.30
CA LEU A 120 -6.39 -7.18 -16.44
C LEU A 120 -7.66 -6.42 -16.06
N SER A 121 -7.86 -6.07 -14.78
CA SER A 121 -8.95 -5.16 -14.42
C SER A 121 -8.71 -3.78 -15.01
N VAL A 122 -9.77 -3.12 -15.50
CA VAL A 122 -9.67 -1.79 -16.12
C VAL A 122 -9.00 -0.77 -15.18
N VAL A 123 -9.31 -0.83 -13.89
CA VAL A 123 -8.75 0.06 -12.86
C VAL A 123 -7.25 -0.18 -12.65
N VAL A 124 -6.79 -1.43 -12.69
CA VAL A 124 -5.35 -1.74 -12.57
C VAL A 124 -4.63 -1.28 -13.83
N LEU A 125 -5.15 -1.60 -15.01
CA LEU A 125 -4.53 -1.22 -16.28
C LEU A 125 -4.44 0.30 -16.45
N SER A 126 -5.46 1.07 -16.01
CA SER A 126 -5.42 2.53 -16.08
C SER A 126 -4.33 3.15 -15.21
N ALA A 127 -3.90 2.49 -14.13
CA ALA A 127 -2.81 2.99 -13.30
C ALA A 127 -1.46 2.97 -14.04
N PHE A 128 -1.21 1.99 -14.89
CA PHE A 128 0.07 1.88 -15.62
C PHE A 128 0.24 2.91 -16.74
N GLY A 129 -0.85 3.50 -17.22
CA GLY A 129 -0.84 4.58 -18.22
C GLY A 129 -1.00 5.99 -17.63
N SER A 130 -1.06 6.12 -16.31
CA SER A 130 -1.39 7.39 -15.66
C SER A 130 -0.56 7.66 -14.39
N THR A 131 -0.88 8.76 -13.73
CA THR A 131 -0.26 9.15 -12.44
C THR A 131 -0.87 8.47 -11.21
N MET A 132 -1.86 7.58 -11.36
CA MET A 132 -2.53 6.93 -10.23
C MET A 132 -1.53 6.14 -9.39
N ASN A 133 -1.60 6.25 -8.06
CA ASN A 133 -0.70 5.53 -7.17
C ASN A 133 -1.36 4.33 -6.46
N ASP A 134 -2.63 4.04 -6.76
CA ASP A 134 -3.47 3.06 -6.07
C ASP A 134 -2.90 1.64 -6.09
N VAL A 135 -2.38 1.18 -7.24
CA VAL A 135 -1.78 -0.16 -7.37
C VAL A 135 -0.51 -0.27 -6.53
N LEU A 136 0.30 0.79 -6.49
CA LEU A 136 1.49 0.83 -5.64
C LEU A 136 1.10 0.86 -4.15
N ALA A 137 0.11 1.68 -3.78
CA ALA A 137 -0.42 1.77 -2.42
C ALA A 137 -1.03 0.45 -1.92
N ALA A 138 -1.63 -0.33 -2.82
CA ALA A 138 -2.24 -1.63 -2.51
C ALA A 138 -1.22 -2.76 -2.36
N ALA A 139 -0.02 -2.64 -2.94
CA ALA A 139 0.97 -3.72 -2.95
C ALA A 139 1.34 -4.22 -1.54
N PRO A 140 1.56 -3.37 -0.52
CA PRO A 140 1.82 -3.83 0.83
C PRO A 140 0.61 -4.52 1.48
N LEU A 141 -0.63 -4.10 1.20
CA LEU A 141 -1.80 -4.82 1.73
C LEU A 141 -1.91 -6.22 1.10
N LEU A 142 -1.67 -6.31 -0.21
CA LEU A 142 -1.65 -7.60 -0.89
C LEU A 142 -0.54 -8.51 -0.35
N ALA A 143 0.63 -7.93 -0.04
CA ALA A 143 1.71 -8.64 0.64
C ALA A 143 1.32 -9.10 2.05
N ALA A 144 0.60 -8.28 2.80
CA ALA A 144 0.10 -8.65 4.12
C ALA A 144 -0.80 -9.89 4.04
N LEU A 145 -1.73 -9.93 3.08
CA LEU A 145 -2.58 -11.09 2.83
C LEU A 145 -1.75 -12.31 2.39
N ALA A 146 -0.87 -12.13 1.41
CA ALA A 146 -0.04 -13.20 0.86
C ALA A 146 0.83 -13.88 1.92
N LEU A 147 1.46 -13.08 2.77
CA LEU A 147 2.32 -13.54 3.87
C LEU A 147 1.50 -14.17 4.99
N GLY A 148 0.37 -13.57 5.36
CA GLY A 148 -0.50 -14.05 6.43
C GLY A 148 -1.15 -15.41 6.11
N LEU A 149 -1.35 -15.71 4.83
CA LEU A 149 -1.89 -16.99 4.37
C LEU A 149 -0.85 -18.14 4.37
N GLN A 150 0.45 -17.86 4.30
CA GLN A 150 1.46 -18.92 4.16
C GLN A 150 1.41 -19.97 5.28
N PRO A 151 1.31 -19.60 6.58
CA PRO A 151 1.26 -20.59 7.65
C PRO A 151 0.01 -21.49 7.59
N ALA A 152 -1.13 -20.93 7.18
CA ALA A 152 -2.39 -21.67 7.06
C ALA A 152 -2.43 -22.54 5.78
N ALA A 153 -1.76 -22.11 4.72
CA ALA A 153 -1.70 -22.83 3.44
C ALA A 153 -0.82 -24.09 3.48
N GLN A 154 0.10 -24.18 4.44
CA GLN A 154 1.01 -25.31 4.60
C GLN A 154 1.02 -25.83 6.04
N PRO A 155 -0.11 -26.34 6.57
CA PRO A 155 -0.19 -26.79 7.96
C PRO A 155 0.83 -27.89 8.26
N GLY A 156 1.60 -27.73 9.34
CA GLY A 156 2.60 -28.71 9.77
C GLY A 156 3.92 -28.71 8.97
N ALA A 157 4.01 -28.02 7.84
CA ALA A 157 5.26 -27.90 7.07
C ALA A 157 6.23 -26.88 7.66
N MET A 158 5.76 -26.02 8.57
CA MET A 158 6.49 -24.86 9.06
C MET A 158 6.63 -24.90 10.58
N THR A 159 7.82 -24.52 11.08
CA THR A 159 8.02 -24.32 12.53
C THR A 159 7.19 -23.13 13.01
N GLN A 160 6.82 -23.12 14.30
CA GLN A 160 6.13 -21.98 14.92
C GLN A 160 6.93 -20.67 14.78
N ARG A 161 8.26 -20.74 14.84
CA ARG A 161 9.14 -19.57 14.63
C ARG A 161 9.02 -19.03 13.20
N THR A 162 8.96 -19.91 12.21
CA THR A 162 8.78 -19.51 10.80
C THR A 162 7.40 -18.90 10.60
N ALA A 163 6.33 -19.52 11.13
CA ALA A 163 4.98 -18.97 11.06
C ALA A 163 4.89 -17.57 11.69
N CYS A 164 5.53 -17.38 12.84
CA CYS A 164 5.61 -16.08 13.52
C CYS A 164 6.30 -15.00 12.66
N ARG A 165 7.37 -15.35 11.91
CA ARG A 165 8.02 -14.41 10.96
C ARG A 165 7.09 -13.97 9.84
N TYR A 166 6.29 -14.88 9.29
CA TYR A 166 5.29 -14.54 8.28
C TYR A 166 4.21 -13.62 8.82
N VAL A 167 3.72 -13.88 10.04
CA VAL A 167 2.72 -13.03 10.70
C VAL A 167 3.29 -11.65 11.03
N LEU A 168 4.53 -11.57 11.51
CA LEU A 168 5.23 -10.30 11.76
C LEU A 168 5.38 -9.49 10.46
N ALA A 169 5.85 -10.12 9.38
CA ALA A 169 5.98 -9.45 8.09
C ALA A 169 4.62 -9.04 7.52
N SER A 170 3.59 -9.89 7.68
CA SER A 170 2.21 -9.60 7.29
C SER A 170 1.68 -8.35 8.02
N GLY A 171 1.86 -8.29 9.35
CA GLY A 171 1.52 -7.13 10.16
C GLY A 171 2.24 -5.86 9.71
N ALA A 172 3.56 -5.93 9.54
CA ALA A 172 4.35 -4.78 9.09
C ALA A 172 3.87 -4.24 7.73
N CYS A 173 3.63 -5.12 6.76
CA CYS A 173 3.09 -4.75 5.45
C CYS A 173 1.70 -4.12 5.55
N ALA A 174 0.85 -4.59 6.46
CA ALA A 174 -0.47 -4.00 6.72
C ALA A 174 -0.36 -2.57 7.27
N GLY A 175 0.51 -2.36 8.25
CA GLY A 175 0.76 -1.02 8.81
C GLY A 175 1.25 -0.03 7.77
N ILE A 176 2.19 -0.46 6.91
CA ILE A 176 2.68 0.34 5.78
C ILE A 176 1.54 0.64 4.80
N ALA A 177 0.71 -0.35 4.45
CA ALA A 177 -0.40 -0.12 3.53
C ALA A 177 -1.36 0.98 4.02
N VAL A 178 -1.73 0.94 5.30
CA VAL A 178 -2.59 1.96 5.91
C VAL A 178 -1.88 3.32 5.97
N ALA A 179 -0.59 3.35 6.23
CA ALA A 179 0.21 4.59 6.23
C ALA A 179 0.26 5.24 4.85
N LEU A 180 0.41 4.43 3.79
CA LEU A 180 0.41 4.91 2.41
C LEU A 180 -0.96 5.41 1.96
N LYS A 181 -2.04 4.73 2.39
CA LYS A 181 -3.42 5.18 2.12
C LYS A 181 -4.33 4.73 3.25
N LEU A 182 -4.82 5.69 4.04
CA LEU A 182 -5.67 5.42 5.22
C LEU A 182 -6.94 4.61 4.88
N SER A 183 -7.42 4.70 3.63
CA SER A 183 -8.56 3.91 3.13
C SER A 183 -8.30 2.40 3.07
N GLN A 184 -7.06 1.94 3.24
CA GLN A 184 -6.73 0.52 3.41
C GLN A 184 -7.03 0.02 4.84
N GLY A 185 -7.24 0.93 5.80
CA GLY A 185 -7.51 0.63 7.21
C GLY A 185 -8.66 -0.35 7.43
N PRO A 186 -9.85 -0.12 6.84
CA PRO A 186 -10.99 -1.04 6.96
C PRO A 186 -10.67 -2.48 6.52
N LEU A 187 -9.85 -2.66 5.48
CA LEU A 187 -9.42 -3.99 5.04
C LEU A 187 -8.36 -4.59 5.97
N ALA A 188 -7.43 -3.78 6.45
CA ALA A 188 -6.36 -4.23 7.36
C ALA A 188 -6.91 -4.75 8.70
N VAL A 189 -8.05 -4.25 9.18
CA VAL A 189 -8.75 -4.71 10.39
C VAL A 189 -9.17 -6.19 10.30
N LEU A 190 -9.26 -6.77 9.10
CA LEU A 190 -9.60 -8.18 8.90
C LEU A 190 -8.39 -9.13 9.07
N LEU A 191 -7.15 -8.63 9.02
CA LEU A 191 -5.95 -9.47 9.07
C LEU A 191 -5.73 -10.22 10.41
N PRO A 192 -6.12 -9.70 11.58
CA PRO A 192 -6.15 -10.51 12.81
C PRO A 192 -6.89 -11.84 12.67
N ALA A 193 -7.99 -11.89 11.92
CA ALA A 193 -8.70 -13.13 11.66
C ALA A 193 -7.85 -14.11 10.85
N LEU A 194 -7.07 -13.61 9.88
CA LEU A 194 -6.14 -14.43 9.12
C LEU A 194 -4.99 -14.97 10.00
N TRP A 195 -4.40 -14.12 10.85
CA TRP A 195 -3.30 -14.51 11.74
C TRP A 195 -3.73 -15.53 12.79
N TRP A 196 -5.00 -15.51 13.19
CA TRP A 196 -5.57 -16.52 14.07
C TRP A 196 -5.42 -17.94 13.53
N PHE A 197 -5.52 -18.11 12.21
CA PHE A 197 -5.35 -19.42 11.55
C PHE A 197 -3.89 -19.82 11.32
N ALA A 198 -2.92 -18.96 11.69
CA ALA A 198 -1.51 -19.27 11.52
C ALA A 198 -0.96 -20.29 12.54
N ALA A 199 -1.76 -20.68 13.54
CA ALA A 199 -1.38 -21.66 14.56
C ALA A 199 -2.56 -22.55 14.96
N HIS A 200 -2.27 -23.69 15.60
CA HIS A 200 -3.29 -24.66 16.04
C HIS A 200 -3.71 -24.46 17.50
N LYS A 201 -2.74 -24.25 18.41
CA LYS A 201 -2.99 -24.08 19.85
C LYS A 201 -3.53 -22.67 20.14
N LEU A 202 -4.54 -22.54 20.99
CA LEU A 202 -5.17 -21.26 21.33
C LEU A 202 -4.17 -20.17 21.74
N LEU A 203 -3.21 -20.49 22.62
CA LEU A 203 -2.18 -19.54 23.05
C LEU A 203 -1.30 -19.07 21.88
N ALA A 204 -0.93 -19.98 20.98
CA ALA A 204 -0.12 -19.64 19.81
C ALA A 204 -0.90 -18.79 18.79
N ARG A 205 -2.22 -18.97 18.70
CA ARG A 205 -3.11 -18.13 17.88
C ARG A 205 -3.19 -16.71 18.43
N ALA A 206 -3.41 -16.59 19.74
CA ALA A 206 -3.41 -15.29 20.43
C ALA A 206 -2.06 -14.58 20.26
N GLN A 207 -0.94 -15.31 20.41
CA GLN A 207 0.40 -14.78 20.14
C GLN A 207 0.57 -14.31 18.70
N ALA A 208 0.08 -15.07 17.71
CA ALA A 208 0.14 -14.64 16.31
C ALA A 208 -0.61 -13.33 16.09
N VAL A 209 -1.84 -13.21 16.62
CA VAL A 209 -2.61 -11.96 16.53
C VAL A 209 -1.89 -10.79 17.20
N LEU A 210 -1.33 -11.00 18.40
CA LEU A 210 -0.58 -9.97 19.13
C LEU A 210 0.68 -9.54 18.36
N VAL A 211 1.45 -10.48 17.82
CA VAL A 211 2.67 -10.19 17.05
C VAL A 211 2.33 -9.44 15.76
N GLY A 212 1.35 -9.91 14.99
CA GLY A 212 0.92 -9.24 13.76
C GLY A 212 0.36 -7.84 14.04
N GLY A 213 -0.47 -7.70 15.07
CA GLY A 213 -1.04 -6.43 15.48
C GLY A 213 0.01 -5.43 15.94
N ALA A 214 0.95 -5.87 16.79
CA ALA A 214 2.07 -5.03 17.23
C ALA A 214 2.95 -4.59 16.06
N ALA A 215 3.26 -5.50 15.12
CA ALA A 215 4.02 -5.17 13.93
C ALA A 215 3.29 -4.17 13.02
N ALA A 216 1.97 -4.30 12.87
CA ALA A 216 1.16 -3.36 12.10
C ALA A 216 1.15 -1.97 12.72
N VAL A 217 0.92 -1.86 14.04
CA VAL A 217 0.94 -0.59 14.76
C VAL A 217 2.32 0.06 14.68
N ALA A 218 3.39 -0.71 14.90
CA ALA A 218 4.76 -0.19 14.82
C ALA A 218 5.10 0.32 13.42
N ALA A 219 4.80 -0.47 12.38
CA ALA A 219 5.09 -0.09 11.01
C ALA A 219 4.26 1.12 10.56
N PHE A 220 2.98 1.19 10.95
CA PHE A 220 2.13 2.36 10.72
C PHE A 220 2.69 3.60 11.41
N ALA A 221 3.04 3.50 12.70
CA ALA A 221 3.58 4.63 13.46
C ALA A 221 4.91 5.13 12.87
N LEU A 222 5.78 4.24 12.38
CA LEU A 222 7.04 4.63 11.74
C LEU A 222 6.82 5.28 10.37
N ALA A 223 5.91 4.75 9.55
CA ALA A 223 5.68 5.25 8.19
C ALA A 223 4.78 6.50 8.14
N TYR A 224 3.73 6.54 8.96
CA TYR A 224 2.74 7.62 8.99
C TYR A 224 3.02 8.67 10.07
N GLY A 225 3.70 8.30 11.16
CA GLY A 225 3.92 9.15 12.33
C GLY A 225 4.48 10.54 11.99
N PRO A 226 5.51 10.67 11.13
CA PRO A 226 6.02 11.99 10.74
C PRO A 226 4.97 12.89 10.08
N TRP A 227 4.05 12.34 9.28
CA TRP A 227 2.97 13.10 8.65
C TRP A 227 1.82 13.36 9.62
N GLY A 228 1.36 12.33 10.34
CA GLY A 228 0.31 12.46 11.35
C GLY A 228 0.67 13.44 12.46
N TRP A 229 1.96 13.54 12.81
CA TRP A 229 2.45 14.54 13.76
C TRP A 229 2.34 15.96 13.22
N GLN A 230 2.60 16.18 11.93
CA GLN A 230 2.40 17.49 11.33
C GLN A 230 0.93 17.90 11.35
N LEU A 231 0.02 16.98 11.01
CA LEU A 231 -1.42 17.24 11.11
C LEU A 231 -1.86 17.48 12.56
N TRP A 232 -1.29 16.75 13.53
CA TRP A 232 -1.53 17.00 14.95
C TRP A 232 -1.10 18.40 15.37
N ARG A 233 0.07 18.87 14.95
CA ARG A 233 0.57 20.20 15.29
C ARG A 233 -0.34 21.33 14.77
N HIS A 234 -0.87 21.20 13.57
CA HIS A 234 -1.66 22.26 12.93
C HIS A 234 -3.17 22.16 13.22
N PHE A 235 -3.71 20.94 13.40
CA PHE A 235 -5.16 20.72 13.48
C PHE A 235 -5.60 19.92 14.72
N GLY A 236 -4.66 19.45 15.54
CA GLY A 236 -4.96 18.62 16.71
C GLY A 236 -5.73 17.34 16.34
N ASN A 237 -5.47 16.83 15.14
CA ASN A 237 -6.04 15.61 14.59
C ASN A 237 -5.02 14.98 13.62
N PRO A 238 -4.46 13.79 13.89
CA PRO A 238 -3.44 13.17 13.05
C PRO A 238 -4.00 12.61 11.73
N ILE A 239 -5.32 12.57 11.54
CA ILE A 239 -6.00 12.13 10.32
C ILE A 239 -6.98 13.20 9.82
N PHE A 240 -6.66 14.48 10.07
CA PHE A 240 -7.48 15.60 9.63
C PHE A 240 -7.83 15.50 8.13
N PRO A 241 -9.07 15.82 7.71
CA PRO A 241 -10.19 16.37 8.48
C PRO A 241 -11.09 15.32 9.14
N PHE A 242 -10.79 14.03 8.99
CA PHE A 242 -11.70 12.96 9.39
C PHE A 242 -11.84 12.85 10.90
N HIS A 243 -13.06 12.62 11.37
CA HIS A 243 -13.35 12.34 12.78
C HIS A 243 -12.80 13.37 13.78
N HIS A 244 -12.74 14.65 13.41
CA HIS A 244 -12.10 15.70 14.21
C HIS A 244 -12.57 15.77 15.68
N HIS A 245 -13.84 15.44 15.93
CA HIS A 245 -14.43 15.41 17.29
C HIS A 245 -13.92 14.25 18.15
N TRP A 246 -13.48 13.12 17.57
CA TRP A 246 -12.91 11.99 18.32
C TRP A 246 -11.60 12.35 19.02
N PHE A 247 -10.90 13.36 18.51
CA PHE A 247 -9.64 13.83 19.08
C PHE A 247 -9.81 14.94 20.13
N ALA A 248 -11.03 15.42 20.40
CA ALA A 248 -11.27 16.47 21.39
C ALA A 248 -10.80 16.11 22.81
N PRO A 249 -11.08 14.90 23.36
CA PRO A 249 -10.57 14.52 24.67
C PRO A 249 -9.04 14.47 24.71
N LEU A 250 -8.41 14.02 23.63
CA LEU A 250 -6.95 13.93 23.52
C LEU A 250 -6.32 15.33 23.46
N ARG A 251 -6.91 16.26 22.71
CA ARG A 251 -6.45 17.66 22.68
C ARG A 251 -6.53 18.30 24.06
N ALA A 252 -7.64 18.11 24.78
CA ALA A 252 -7.82 18.64 26.13
C ALA A 252 -6.80 18.05 27.11
N ALA A 253 -6.60 16.72 27.09
CA ALA A 253 -5.65 16.04 27.96
C ALA A 253 -4.19 16.45 27.71
N LEU A 254 -3.83 16.74 26.45
CA LEU A 254 -2.49 17.14 26.06
C LEU A 254 -2.25 18.65 26.07
N GLY A 255 -3.26 19.45 26.49
CA GLY A 255 -3.16 20.92 26.48
C GLY A 255 -2.87 21.49 25.09
N TRP A 256 -3.40 20.86 24.04
CA TRP A 256 -3.21 21.34 22.67
C TRP A 256 -3.88 22.72 22.52
N ALA A 257 -3.09 23.71 22.14
CA ALA A 257 -3.48 25.13 22.10
C ALA A 257 -3.41 25.72 20.68
N GLY A 258 -3.56 24.88 19.66
CA GLY A 258 -3.57 25.32 18.26
C GLY A 258 -4.88 25.97 17.84
#